data_AF-X0XES9-F1
#
_entry.id   AF-X0XES9-F1
#
_cell.length_a   1.000
_cell.length_b   1.000
_cell.length_c   1.000
_cell.angle_alpha   90.00
_cell.angle_beta   90.00
_cell.angle_gamma   90.00
#
_symmetry.space_group_name_H-M   'P 1'
#
loop_
_entity.id
_entity.type
_entity.pdbx_description
1 polymer ?
#
loop_
_entity_poly.entity_id
_entity_poly.type
_entity_poly.pdbx_seq_one_letter_code
_entity_poly.pdbx_strand_id
1 'polypeptide(L)'
;MKNPYTLIISLILTIIFVALGSSVSFSQEKSIEELYFQGVYLLENEKQYEKALTYFQQIIELDPGHAETHFQIGRIFRNTNQFEKAITYYKNAINLKP
;
A
#
# COMPACT_ATOMS: atom_id res chain seq x y z
N MET A 1 40.11 10.87 -37.02
CA MET A 1 40.42 10.83 -35.57
C MET A 1 39.19 11.30 -34.83
N LYS A 2 38.52 10.45 -34.04
CA LYS A 2 37.31 10.86 -33.30
C LYS A 2 37.71 11.93 -32.28
N ASN A 3 36.99 13.06 -32.28
CA ASN A 3 37.29 14.21 -31.42
C ASN A 3 37.15 13.77 -29.94
N PRO A 4 38.17 13.92 -29.08
CA PRO A 4 38.10 13.44 -27.70
C PRO A 4 36.91 14.00 -26.91
N TYR A 5 36.42 15.18 -27.26
CA TYR A 5 35.27 15.81 -26.60
C TYR A 5 33.94 15.11 -26.88
N THR A 6 33.75 14.45 -28.03
CA THR A 6 32.47 13.77 -28.32
C THR A 6 32.29 12.52 -27.46
N LEU A 7 33.39 11.87 -27.05
CA LEU A 7 33.36 10.73 -26.13
C LEU A 7 32.99 11.17 -24.72
N ILE A 8 33.56 12.30 -24.29
CA ILE A 8 33.31 12.91 -22.97
C ILE A 8 31.84 13.40 -22.87
N ILE A 9 31.34 14.09 -23.88
CA ILE A 9 29.95 14.60 -23.91
C ILE A 9 28.95 13.43 -23.93
N SER A 10 29.23 12.38 -24.70
CA SER A 10 28.39 11.17 -24.75
C SER A 10 28.35 10.46 -23.39
N LEU A 11 29.48 10.35 -22.70
CA LEU A 11 29.57 9.76 -21.36
C LEU A 11 28.78 10.57 -20.32
N ILE A 12 28.83 11.90 -20.39
CA ILE A 12 28.07 12.76 -19.48
C ILE A 12 26.56 12.64 -19.73
N LEU A 13 26.13 12.59 -21.00
CA LEU A 13 24.73 12.44 -21.36
C LEU A 13 24.14 11.09 -20.93
N THR A 14 24.90 10.00 -21.03
CA THR A 14 24.44 8.68 -20.59
C THR A 14 24.33 8.59 -19.06
N ILE A 15 25.25 9.21 -18.33
CA ILE A 15 25.18 9.29 -16.86
C ILE A 15 23.94 10.08 -16.41
N ILE A 16 23.64 11.20 -17.07
CA ILE A 16 22.43 12.00 -16.78
C ILE A 16 21.15 11.19 -17.09
N PHE A 17 21.11 10.47 -18.20
CA PHE A 17 19.96 9.65 -18.59
C PHE A 17 19.75 8.45 -17.65
N VAL A 18 20.82 7.80 -17.17
CA VAL A 18 20.75 6.73 -16.17
C VAL A 18 20.32 7.27 -14.79
N ALA A 19 20.80 8.45 -14.39
CA ALA A 19 20.39 9.10 -13.14
C ALA A 19 18.90 9.54 -13.17
N LEU A 20 18.39 9.99 -14.32
CA LEU A 20 16.97 10.31 -14.52
C LEU A 20 16.11 9.04 -14.62
N GLY A 21 16.60 7.98 -15.29
CA GLY A 21 15.87 6.72 -15.42
C GLY A 21 15.75 5.94 -14.10
N SER A 22 16.73 6.06 -13.20
CA SER A 22 16.69 5.43 -11.87
C SER A 22 15.91 6.25 -10.83
N SER A 23 15.79 7.56 -11.00
CA SER A 23 14.96 8.41 -10.13
C SER A 23 13.48 8.43 -10.51
N VAL A 24 13.10 7.91 -11.68
CA VAL A 24 11.72 7.61 -12.06
C VAL A 24 11.36 6.14 -11.81
N SER A 25 12.05 5.49 -10.87
CA SER A 25 11.37 4.47 -10.05
C SER A 25 10.64 5.18 -8.91
N PHE A 26 9.71 6.08 -9.27
CA PHE A 26 8.63 6.51 -8.40
C PHE A 26 7.69 5.31 -8.26
N SER A 27 8.18 4.28 -7.57
CA SER A 27 7.31 3.33 -6.92
C SER A 27 6.51 4.18 -5.94
N GLN A 28 5.27 4.49 -6.31
CA GLN A 28 4.32 5.08 -5.39
C GLN A 28 4.28 4.16 -4.18
N GLU A 29 4.98 4.53 -3.13
CA GLU A 29 4.70 4.01 -1.81
C GLU A 29 3.27 4.47 -1.52
N LYS A 30 2.30 3.57 -1.77
CA LYS A 30 0.89 3.87 -1.56
C LYS A 30 0.74 4.28 -0.10
N SER A 31 0.21 5.48 0.13
CA SER A 31 -0.02 5.93 1.50
C SER A 31 -1.02 5.01 2.19
N ILE A 32 -0.94 4.95 3.52
CA ILE A 32 -1.92 4.21 4.33
C ILE A 32 -3.34 4.68 4.00
N GLU A 33 -3.54 5.97 3.78
CA GLU A 33 -4.83 6.53 3.36
C GLU A 33 -5.31 6.00 2.00
N GLU A 34 -4.42 5.89 1.02
CA GLU A 34 -4.78 5.36 -0.30
C GLU A 34 -5.14 3.87 -0.22
N LEU A 35 -4.32 3.08 0.49
CA LEU A 35 -4.60 1.68 0.75
C LEU A 35 -5.94 1.49 1.47
N TYR A 36 -6.20 2.33 2.47
CA TYR A 36 -7.43 2.30 3.25
C TYR A 36 -8.64 2.62 2.37
N PHE A 37 -8.56 3.67 1.56
CA PHE A 37 -9.63 4.06 0.65
C PHE A 37 -9.94 2.95 -0.36
N GLN A 38 -8.92 2.33 -0.96
CA GLN A 38 -9.11 1.22 -1.90
C GLN A 38 -9.74 0.00 -1.22
N GLY A 39 -9.28 -0.36 -0.03
CA GLY A 39 -9.85 -1.46 0.76
C GLY A 39 -11.32 -1.23 1.10
N VAL A 40 -11.67 -0.03 1.58
CA VAL A 40 -13.05 0.35 1.91
C VAL A 40 -13.93 0.38 0.66
N TYR A 41 -13.45 0.95 -0.46
CA TYR A 41 -14.18 0.97 -1.72
C TYR A 41 -14.55 -0.45 -2.19
N LEU A 42 -13.60 -1.39 -2.16
CA LEU A 42 -13.85 -2.79 -2.55
C LEU A 42 -14.82 -3.50 -1.60
N LEU A 43 -14.76 -3.18 -0.31
CA LEU A 43 -15.66 -3.73 0.70
C LEU A 43 -17.10 -3.25 0.48
N GLU A 44 -17.30 -1.95 0.29
CA GLU A 44 -18.63 -1.34 0.30
C GLU A 44 -19.33 -1.40 -1.06
N ASN A 45 -18.59 -1.20 -2.15
CA ASN A 45 -19.19 -1.12 -3.49
C ASN A 45 -19.16 -2.44 -4.24
N GLU A 46 -18.09 -3.23 -4.07
CA GLU A 46 -17.87 -4.44 -4.88
C GLU A 46 -18.05 -5.74 -4.08
N LYS A 47 -18.16 -5.67 -2.75
CA LYS A 47 -18.19 -6.83 -1.84
C LYS A 47 -17.05 -7.83 -2.06
N GLN A 48 -15.90 -7.35 -2.58
CA GLN A 48 -14.72 -8.17 -2.85
C GLN A 48 -13.88 -8.31 -1.59
N TYR A 49 -14.37 -9.10 -0.65
CA TYR A 49 -13.80 -9.26 0.69
C TYR A 49 -12.34 -9.68 0.70
N GLU A 50 -11.94 -10.62 -0.15
CA GLU A 50 -10.56 -11.11 -0.22
C GLU A 50 -9.58 -10.04 -0.71
N LYS A 51 -9.94 -9.28 -1.75
CA LYS A 51 -9.10 -8.19 -2.24
C LYS A 51 -9.03 -7.03 -1.25
N ALA A 52 -10.15 -6.69 -0.60
CA ALA A 52 -10.15 -5.70 0.46
C ALA A 52 -9.23 -6.11 1.62
N LEU A 53 -9.23 -7.39 2.01
CA LEU A 53 -8.29 -7.93 3.00
C LEU A 53 -6.83 -7.75 2.58
N THR A 54 -6.48 -7.94 1.31
CA THR A 54 -5.10 -7.71 0.84
C THR A 54 -4.65 -6.26 1.07
N TYR A 55 -5.50 -5.27 0.80
CA TYR A 55 -5.18 -3.87 1.07
C TYR A 55 -5.04 -3.60 2.58
N PHE A 56 -5.94 -4.15 3.39
CA PHE A 56 -5.88 -4.00 4.84
C PHE A 56 -4.68 -4.70 5.47
N GLN A 57 -4.23 -5.82 4.91
CA GLN A 57 -2.99 -6.50 5.33
C GLN A 57 -1.76 -5.62 5.10
N GLN A 58 -1.67 -4.96 3.94
CA GLN A 58 -0.58 -4.01 3.66
C GLN A 58 -0.57 -2.85 4.67
N ILE A 59 -1.75 -2.35 5.06
CA ILE A 59 -1.82 -1.31 6.10
C ILE A 59 -1.32 -1.85 7.44
N ILE A 60 -1.67 -3.08 7.84
CA ILE A 60 -1.18 -3.67 9.09
C ILE A 60 0.34 -3.89 9.05
N GLU A 61 0.92 -4.20 7.88
CA GLU A 61 2.37 -4.31 7.72
C GLU A 61 3.09 -2.96 7.89
N LEU A 62 2.47 -1.87 7.41
CA LEU A 62 3.01 -0.51 7.52
C LEU A 62 2.75 0.14 8.89
N ASP A 63 1.54 -0.03 9.41
CA ASP A 63 1.07 0.45 10.71
C ASP A 63 0.21 -0.62 11.40
N PRO A 64 0.84 -1.47 12.23
CA PRO A 64 0.12 -2.46 13.03
C PRO A 64 -0.91 -1.84 14.00
N GLY A 65 -0.78 -0.56 14.32
CA GLY A 65 -1.61 0.20 15.25
C GLY A 65 -2.80 0.91 14.61
N HIS A 66 -3.02 0.77 13.29
CA HIS A 66 -4.10 1.44 12.58
C HIS A 66 -5.49 0.86 12.98
N ALA A 67 -6.11 1.46 14.00
CA ALA A 67 -7.35 0.97 14.61
C ALA A 67 -8.50 0.81 13.61
N GLU A 68 -8.65 1.77 12.69
CA GLU A 68 -9.67 1.76 11.65
C GLU A 68 -9.51 0.54 10.72
N THR A 69 -8.29 0.10 10.44
CA THR A 69 -8.05 -1.10 9.60
C THR A 69 -8.49 -2.37 10.31
N HIS A 70 -8.17 -2.50 11.62
CA HIS A 70 -8.65 -3.62 12.42
C HIS A 70 -10.18 -3.66 12.44
N PHE A 71 -10.85 -2.51 12.55
CA PHE A 71 -12.31 -2.43 12.47
C PHE A 71 -12.86 -2.91 11.10
N GLN A 72 -12.26 -2.49 9.99
CA GLN A 72 -12.70 -2.92 8.65
C GLN A 72 -12.50 -4.43 8.42
N ILE A 73 -11.39 -5.01 8.89
CA ILE A 73 -11.16 -6.46 8.85
C ILE A 73 -12.22 -7.19 9.69
N GLY A 74 -12.56 -6.67 10.86
CA GLY A 74 -13.66 -7.18 11.69
C GLY A 74 -14.99 -7.19 10.93
N ARG A 75 -15.30 -6.12 10.17
CA ARG A 75 -16.50 -6.04 9.30
C ARG A 75 -16.49 -7.13 8.24
N ILE A 76 -15.35 -7.38 7.60
CA ILE A 76 -15.21 -8.44 6.60
C ILE A 76 -15.49 -9.82 7.22
N PHE A 77 -14.88 -10.14 8.35
CA PHE A 77 -15.09 -11.43 8.99
C PHE A 77 -16.53 -11.61 9.48
N ARG A 78 -17.17 -10.54 9.97
CA ARG A 78 -18.59 -10.57 10.31
C ARG A 78 -19.45 -10.84 9.07
N ASN A 79 -19.19 -10.17 7.96
CA ASN A 79 -19.97 -10.33 6.72
C ASN A 79 -19.77 -11.71 6.06
N THR A 80 -18.68 -12.40 6.40
CA THR A 80 -18.38 -13.77 5.95
C THR A 80 -18.66 -14.83 7.02
N ASN A 81 -19.44 -14.49 8.06
CA ASN A 81 -19.87 -15.38 9.16
C ASN A 81 -18.73 -15.99 10.01
N GLN A 82 -17.53 -15.41 9.98
CA GLN A 82 -16.39 -15.81 10.80
C GLN A 82 -16.35 -14.97 12.09
N PHE A 83 -17.34 -15.18 12.96
CA PHE A 83 -17.60 -14.29 14.10
C PHE A 83 -16.46 -14.24 15.12
N GLU A 84 -15.78 -15.36 15.38
CA GLU A 84 -14.66 -15.42 16.33
C GLU A 84 -13.51 -14.52 15.86
N LYS A 85 -13.20 -14.55 14.55
CA LYS A 85 -12.20 -13.66 13.96
C LYS A 85 -12.65 -12.21 14.02
N ALA A 86 -13.92 -11.94 13.70
CA ALA A 86 -14.46 -10.59 13.77
C ALA A 86 -14.31 -9.98 15.18
N ILE A 87 -14.65 -10.74 16.23
CA ILE A 87 -14.52 -10.32 17.62
C ILE A 87 -13.06 -9.99 17.95
N THR A 88 -12.11 -10.82 17.53
CA THR A 88 -10.68 -10.55 17.76
C THR A 88 -10.24 -9.23 17.14
N TYR A 89 -10.57 -8.97 15.88
CA TYR A 89 -10.19 -7.74 15.21
C TYR A 89 -10.92 -6.50 15.76
N TYR A 90 -12.19 -6.62 16.14
CA TYR A 90 -12.89 -5.52 16.81
C TYR A 90 -12.30 -5.19 18.18
N LYS A 91 -11.90 -6.20 18.97
CA LYS A 91 -11.20 -5.99 20.24
C LYS A 91 -9.88 -5.27 20.04
N ASN A 92 -9.12 -5.63 19.00
CA ASN A 92 -7.88 -4.94 18.67
C ASN A 92 -8.15 -3.46 18.34
N ALA A 93 -9.17 -3.17 17.51
CA ALA A 93 -9.54 -1.79 17.17
C ALA A 93 -9.89 -0.97 18.43
N ILE A 94 -10.69 -1.53 19.34
CA ILE A 94 -11.07 -0.88 20.62
C ILE A 94 -9.85 -0.68 21.52
N ASN A 95 -8.96 -1.66 21.61
CA ASN A 95 -7.76 -1.53 22.45
C ASN A 95 -6.79 -0.46 21.93
N LEU A 96 -6.70 -0.31 20.60
CA LEU A 96 -5.87 0.71 19.96
C LEU A 96 -6.49 2.10 20.06
N LYS A 97 -7.82 2.18 19.97
CA LYS A 97 -8.60 3.42 20.07
C LYS A 97 -9.87 3.19 20.91
N PRO A 98 -9.78 3.36 22.23
CA PRO A 98 -10.88 3.09 23.18
C PRO A 98 -12.13 3.95 22.98
#